data_AF-A0A1H0EKB4-F1
#
_entry.id   AF-A0A1H0EKB4-F1
#
_cell.length_a   1.000
_cell.length_b   1.000
_cell.length_c   1.000
_cell.angle_alpha   90.00
_cell.angle_beta   90.00
_cell.angle_gamma   90.00
#
_symmetry.space_group_name_H-M   'P 1'
#
loop_
_entity.id
_entity.type
_entity.pdbx_description
1 polymer ?
#
loop_
_entity_poly.entity_id
_entity_poly.type
_entity_poly.pdbx_seq_one_letter_code
_entity_poly.pdbx_strand_id
1 'polypeptide(L)'
;MRAPLLGLTVCARACLMAAMALASPAALADAAQDCRSGSPEMRVGGCGRLLAEARTPRQRAIALDGRCWANIDRGAFVDALADCNSAIRADDQYPYAFHNRGVAYAGLQNPSAAIADFNRALAMRPTFSNTLINRAKANITLGNTQAAVRDYEEVLRLKPDNEEAKSALNGLRTAAGTSPSPSPNMNNSLCGSIGCN
;
A
#
# COMPACT_ATOMS: atom_id res chain seq x y z
N MET A 1 63.15 29.99 -43.37
CA MET A 1 63.03 29.64 -41.94
C MET A 1 61.67 30.09 -41.44
N ARG A 2 60.89 29.16 -40.87
CA ARG A 2 59.74 29.28 -39.94
C ARG A 2 58.77 30.50 -40.04
N ALA A 3 57.61 30.20 -40.64
CA ALA A 3 56.22 30.26 -40.12
C ALA A 3 55.57 31.53 -39.53
N PRO A 4 54.22 31.67 -39.69
CA PRO A 4 53.44 32.92 -39.60
C PRO A 4 52.34 32.87 -38.50
N LEU A 5 51.41 33.84 -38.55
CA LEU A 5 49.95 33.75 -38.28
C LEU A 5 49.36 34.65 -37.17
N LEU A 6 48.67 35.69 -37.68
CA LEU A 6 47.36 36.21 -37.26
C LEU A 6 46.79 35.73 -35.91
N GLY A 7 46.78 36.65 -34.94
CA GLY A 7 45.93 36.58 -33.75
C GLY A 7 44.52 37.08 -34.04
N LEU A 8 43.58 36.17 -34.17
CA LEU A 8 42.13 36.39 -34.06
C LEU A 8 41.59 35.30 -33.15
N THR A 9 40.98 35.65 -32.03
CA THR A 9 39.60 35.25 -31.66
C THR A 9 39.29 35.59 -30.20
N VAL A 10 38.16 36.28 -30.06
CA VAL A 10 37.42 36.58 -28.85
C VAL A 10 36.67 35.33 -28.36
N CYS A 11 36.43 35.26 -27.05
CA CYS A 11 35.43 34.42 -26.35
C CYS A 11 35.54 32.89 -26.43
N ALA A 12 35.92 32.29 -25.30
CA ALA A 12 35.19 31.14 -24.78
C ALA A 12 35.03 31.29 -23.26
N ARG A 13 33.77 31.53 -22.87
CA ARG A 13 33.29 31.64 -21.50
C ARG A 13 33.76 30.46 -20.65
N ALA A 14 34.06 30.76 -19.39
CA ALA A 14 34.16 29.79 -18.32
C ALA A 14 33.02 28.76 -18.40
N CYS A 15 33.34 27.52 -18.77
CA CYS A 15 32.51 26.39 -18.42
C CYS A 15 32.58 26.24 -16.90
N LEU A 16 31.60 26.81 -16.18
CA LEU A 16 31.22 26.27 -14.88
C LEU A 16 30.77 24.83 -15.16
N MET A 17 31.68 23.89 -14.96
CA MET A 17 31.33 22.49 -14.80
C MET A 17 30.52 22.43 -13.51
N ALA A 18 29.19 22.54 -13.62
CA ALA A 18 28.29 22.03 -12.61
C ALA A 18 28.54 20.52 -12.57
N ALA A 19 29.50 20.10 -11.76
CA ALA A 19 29.68 18.71 -11.38
C ALA A 19 28.44 18.33 -10.56
N MET A 20 27.36 17.96 -11.24
CA MET A 20 26.35 17.11 -10.63
C MET A 20 27.09 15.81 -10.31
N ALA A 21 27.54 15.69 -9.06
CA ALA A 21 28.07 14.44 -8.54
C ALA A 21 26.94 13.42 -8.64
N LEU A 22 26.93 12.66 -9.75
CA LEU A 22 26.08 11.48 -9.85
C LEU A 22 26.50 10.58 -8.69
N ALA A 23 25.56 10.23 -7.81
CA ALA A 23 25.83 9.27 -6.77
C ALA A 23 26.42 8.01 -7.42
N SER A 24 27.46 7.46 -6.81
CA SER A 24 28.05 6.22 -7.29
C SER A 24 27.00 5.09 -7.22
N PRO A 25 27.08 4.07 -8.10
CA PRO A 25 26.18 2.91 -8.04
C PRO A 25 26.16 2.25 -6.66
N ALA A 26 27.29 2.29 -5.93
CA ALA A 26 27.39 1.80 -4.56
C ALA A 26 26.57 2.65 -3.58
N ALA A 27 26.69 3.99 -3.62
CA ALA A 27 25.91 4.88 -2.75
C ALA A 27 24.39 4.73 -2.97
N LEU A 28 23.96 4.47 -4.21
CA LEU A 28 22.55 4.17 -4.52
C LEU A 28 22.11 2.83 -3.94
N ALA A 29 22.96 1.80 -4.03
CA ALA A 29 22.69 0.49 -3.46
C ALA A 29 22.54 0.56 -1.92
N ASP A 30 23.41 1.33 -1.27
CA ASP A 30 23.36 1.57 0.18
C ASP A 30 22.08 2.31 0.58
N ALA A 31 21.73 3.40 -0.11
CA ALA A 31 20.49 4.13 0.15
C ALA A 31 19.24 3.24 -0.04
N ALA A 32 19.25 2.36 -1.05
CA ALA A 32 18.17 1.42 -1.28
C ALA A 32 18.11 0.34 -0.20
N GLN A 33 19.26 -0.12 0.31
CA GLN A 33 19.34 -1.07 1.42
C GLN A 33 18.83 -0.46 2.73
N ASP A 34 19.25 0.75 3.03
CA ASP A 34 18.80 1.52 4.19
C ASP A 34 17.29 1.78 4.12
N CYS A 35 16.75 2.05 2.92
CA CYS A 35 15.30 2.24 2.75
C CYS A 35 14.49 0.96 3.04
N ARG A 36 15.08 -0.23 2.80
CA ARG A 36 14.38 -1.52 2.96
C ARG A 36 14.56 -2.17 4.33
N SER A 37 15.62 -1.81 5.06
CA SER A 37 16.05 -2.57 6.25
C SER A 37 16.49 -1.66 7.39
N GLY A 38 16.50 -2.21 8.61
CA GLY A 38 16.87 -1.48 9.81
C GLY A 38 15.68 -0.84 10.55
N SER A 39 15.99 0.01 11.53
CA SER A 39 14.96 0.69 12.32
C SER A 39 14.09 1.58 11.43
N PRO A 40 12.84 1.87 11.84
CA PRO A 40 11.99 2.75 11.08
C PRO A 40 12.61 4.14 10.81
N GLU A 41 13.40 4.69 11.73
CA GLU A 41 14.11 5.97 11.58
C GLU A 41 15.20 5.88 10.50
N MET A 42 15.97 4.79 10.49
CA MET A 42 16.98 4.55 9.45
C MET A 42 16.35 4.43 8.07
N ARG A 43 15.20 3.73 7.97
CA ARG A 43 14.45 3.62 6.72
C ARG A 43 13.95 4.96 6.21
N VAL A 44 13.44 5.84 7.08
CA VAL A 44 13.03 7.20 6.68
C VAL A 44 14.18 7.96 6.03
N GLY A 45 15.37 7.92 6.66
CA GLY A 45 16.57 8.56 6.12
C GLY A 45 17.07 7.93 4.81
N GLY A 46 17.11 6.60 4.74
CA GLY A 46 17.51 5.84 3.55
C GLY A 46 16.62 6.12 2.35
N CYS A 47 15.29 6.07 2.54
CA CYS A 47 14.33 6.40 1.49
C CYS A 47 14.41 7.87 1.07
N GLY A 48 14.73 8.79 1.99
CA GLY A 48 14.99 10.20 1.67
C GLY A 48 16.18 10.39 0.73
N ARG A 49 17.28 9.65 0.94
CA ARG A 49 18.42 9.63 0.00
C ARG A 49 18.05 9.01 -1.34
N LEU A 50 17.34 7.88 -1.32
CA LEU A 50 16.89 7.21 -2.54
C LEU A 50 15.98 8.11 -3.39
N LEU A 51 15.14 8.92 -2.75
CA LEU A 51 14.26 9.89 -3.40
C LEU A 51 15.03 11.01 -4.10
N ALA A 52 16.15 11.47 -3.52
CA ALA A 52 17.00 12.50 -4.14
C ALA A 52 17.62 12.02 -5.46
N GLU A 53 17.88 10.71 -5.55
CA GLU A 53 18.45 10.07 -6.75
C GLU A 53 17.39 9.60 -7.76
N ALA A 54 16.10 9.75 -7.46
CA ALA A 54 15.02 9.25 -8.31
C ALA A 54 14.94 10.04 -9.63
N ARG A 55 15.15 9.35 -10.76
CA ARG A 55 15.16 9.92 -12.11
C ARG A 55 13.86 9.69 -12.88
N THR A 56 13.05 8.73 -12.43
CA THR A 56 11.76 8.42 -13.06
C THR A 56 10.61 8.60 -12.09
N PRO A 57 9.38 8.84 -12.58
CA PRO A 57 8.20 8.91 -11.73
C PRO A 57 8.02 7.62 -10.91
N ARG A 58 8.31 6.45 -11.51
CA ARG A 58 8.30 5.16 -10.80
C ARG A 58 9.31 5.07 -9.66
N GLN A 59 10.56 5.49 -9.89
CA GLN A 59 11.59 5.47 -8.84
C GLN A 59 11.21 6.40 -7.69
N ARG A 60 10.65 7.58 -8.03
CA ARG A 60 10.14 8.54 -7.04
C ARG A 60 9.02 7.93 -6.21
N ALA A 61 8.07 7.25 -6.86
CA ALA A 61 6.98 6.56 -6.19
C ALA A 61 7.48 5.46 -5.24
N ILE A 62 8.44 4.63 -5.67
CA ILE A 62 9.03 3.57 -4.84
C ILE A 62 9.71 4.16 -3.59
N ALA A 63 10.51 5.22 -3.75
CA ALA A 63 11.22 5.83 -2.61
C ALA A 63 10.24 6.49 -1.63
N LEU A 64 9.23 7.21 -2.14
CA LEU A 64 8.19 7.83 -1.31
C LEU A 64 7.33 6.78 -0.60
N ASP A 65 6.97 5.70 -1.27
CA ASP A 65 6.23 4.58 -0.66
C ASP A 65 7.04 3.87 0.42
N GLY A 66 8.34 3.66 0.20
CA GLY A 66 9.24 3.13 1.22
C GLY A 66 9.29 4.02 2.45
N ARG A 67 9.33 5.35 2.27
CA ARG A 67 9.28 6.32 3.38
C ARG A 67 7.90 6.34 4.07
N CYS A 68 6.82 6.21 3.30
CA CYS A 68 5.47 6.06 3.82
C CYS A 68 5.38 4.83 4.75
N TRP A 69 5.87 3.67 4.29
CA TRP A 69 5.89 2.46 5.10
C TRP A 69 6.76 2.60 6.36
N ALA A 70 7.93 3.23 6.25
CA ALA A 70 8.76 3.50 7.42
C ALA A 70 8.04 4.38 8.47
N ASN A 71 7.27 5.37 8.04
CA ASN A 71 6.45 6.20 8.94
C ASN A 71 5.24 5.46 9.53
N ILE A 72 4.64 4.52 8.79
CA ILE A 72 3.60 3.61 9.34
C ILE A 72 4.17 2.81 10.52
N ASP A 73 5.37 2.25 10.37
CA ASP A 73 6.00 1.45 11.42
C ASP A 73 6.41 2.28 12.64
N ARG A 74 6.54 3.61 12.50
CA ARG A 74 6.74 4.57 13.60
C ARG A 74 5.43 4.99 14.27
N GLY A 75 4.28 4.61 13.72
CA GLY A 75 2.97 5.16 14.09
C GLY A 75 2.75 6.61 13.64
N ALA A 76 3.65 7.16 12.82
CA ALA A 76 3.57 8.52 12.29
C ALA A 76 2.63 8.56 11.06
N PHE A 77 1.36 8.22 11.26
CA PHE A 77 0.42 7.99 10.15
C PHE A 77 0.14 9.25 9.31
N VAL A 78 0.18 10.45 9.90
CA VAL A 78 0.00 11.70 9.15
C VAL A 78 1.16 11.94 8.18
N ASP A 79 2.39 11.71 8.62
CA ASP A 79 3.58 11.80 7.76
C ASP A 79 3.55 10.71 6.68
N ALA A 80 3.14 9.50 7.04
CA ALA A 80 2.93 8.41 6.08
C ALA A 80 1.93 8.80 4.98
N LEU A 81 0.77 9.38 5.33
CA LEU A 81 -0.20 9.84 4.35
C LEU A 81 0.40 10.88 3.38
N ALA A 82 1.22 11.81 3.87
CA ALA A 82 1.86 12.81 3.02
C ALA A 82 2.80 12.17 1.98
N ASP A 83 3.60 11.18 2.42
CA ASP A 83 4.51 10.42 1.56
C ASP A 83 3.77 9.54 0.56
N CYS A 84 2.77 8.77 1.01
CA CYS A 84 1.95 7.93 0.15
C CYS A 84 1.16 8.76 -0.89
N ASN A 85 0.62 9.92 -0.51
CA ASN A 85 -0.01 10.84 -1.46
C ASN A 85 0.97 11.33 -2.52
N SER A 86 2.21 11.62 -2.12
CA SER A 86 3.26 12.03 -3.06
C SER A 86 3.70 10.87 -3.96
N ALA A 87 3.74 9.63 -3.44
CA ALA A 87 4.02 8.44 -4.22
C ALA A 87 2.97 8.21 -5.30
N ILE A 88 1.68 8.33 -4.96
CA ILE A 88 0.55 8.20 -5.90
C ILE A 88 0.59 9.29 -6.98
N ARG A 89 0.92 10.54 -6.61
CA ARG A 89 1.12 11.62 -7.60
C ARG A 89 2.29 11.36 -8.55
N ALA A 90 3.33 10.68 -8.07
CA ALA A 90 4.46 10.32 -8.91
C ALA A 90 4.14 9.16 -9.84
N ASP A 91 3.40 8.15 -9.39
CA ASP A 91 2.94 7.02 -10.20
C ASP A 91 1.62 6.46 -9.67
N ASP A 92 0.52 6.75 -10.37
CA ASP A 92 -0.83 6.32 -10.01
C ASP A 92 -1.15 4.86 -10.42
N GLN A 93 -0.19 4.19 -11.06
CA GLN A 93 -0.19 2.77 -11.38
C GLN A 93 0.72 1.98 -10.41
N TYR A 94 1.12 2.57 -9.29
CA TYR A 94 1.88 1.88 -8.24
C TYR A 94 0.97 1.34 -7.13
N PRO A 95 0.58 0.05 -7.13
CA PRO A 95 -0.40 -0.49 -6.18
C PRO A 95 0.05 -0.46 -4.72
N TYR A 96 1.36 -0.48 -4.46
CA TYR A 96 1.90 -0.46 -3.10
C TYR A 96 1.63 0.88 -2.40
N ALA A 97 1.69 2.00 -3.14
CA ALA A 97 1.38 3.32 -2.58
C ALA A 97 -0.07 3.43 -2.10
N PHE A 98 -1.02 2.86 -2.85
CA PHE A 98 -2.41 2.78 -2.40
C PHE A 98 -2.56 1.82 -1.21
N HIS A 99 -1.93 0.64 -1.25
CA HIS A 99 -1.94 -0.28 -0.11
C HIS A 99 -1.44 0.39 1.18
N ASN A 100 -0.27 1.01 1.14
CA ASN A 100 0.32 1.64 2.32
C ASN A 100 -0.48 2.87 2.78
N ARG A 101 -1.06 3.65 1.86
CA ARG A 101 -1.98 4.74 2.24
C ARG A 101 -3.21 4.20 2.96
N GLY A 102 -3.75 3.06 2.49
CA GLY A 102 -4.84 2.37 3.16
C GLY A 102 -4.47 1.89 4.56
N VAL A 103 -3.25 1.36 4.75
CA VAL A 103 -2.74 1.00 6.09
C VAL A 103 -2.62 2.23 7.00
N ALA A 104 -2.13 3.36 6.50
CA ALA A 104 -2.06 4.60 7.27
C ALA A 104 -3.45 5.11 7.67
N TYR A 105 -4.44 5.07 6.77
CA TYR A 105 -5.83 5.40 7.12
C TYR A 105 -6.42 4.46 8.17
N ALA A 106 -6.13 3.15 8.10
CA ALA A 106 -6.55 2.21 9.12
C ALA A 106 -5.91 2.52 10.50
N GLY A 107 -4.62 2.90 10.52
CA GLY A 107 -3.94 3.38 11.73
C GLY A 107 -4.60 4.61 12.35
N LEU A 108 -5.13 5.50 11.51
CA LEU A 108 -5.90 6.69 11.91
C LEU A 108 -7.39 6.39 12.21
N GLN A 109 -7.77 5.12 12.35
CA GLN A 109 -9.16 4.70 12.60
C GLN A 109 -10.15 5.18 11.51
N ASN A 110 -9.69 5.27 10.26
CA ASN A 110 -10.51 5.58 9.10
C ASN A 110 -10.61 4.38 8.14
N PRO A 111 -11.35 3.31 8.53
CA PRO A 111 -11.45 2.08 7.74
C PRO A 111 -12.14 2.30 6.38
N SER A 112 -13.05 3.27 6.26
CA SER A 112 -13.71 3.59 4.99
C SER A 112 -12.73 4.10 3.94
N ALA A 113 -11.86 5.04 4.32
CA ALA A 113 -10.79 5.51 3.42
C ALA A 113 -9.78 4.39 3.11
N ALA A 114 -9.47 3.56 4.11
CA ALA A 114 -8.58 2.41 3.92
C ALA A 114 -9.11 1.43 2.86
N ILE A 115 -10.40 1.07 2.94
CA ILE A 115 -11.04 0.17 1.97
C ILE A 115 -11.00 0.75 0.55
N ALA A 116 -11.24 2.05 0.38
CA ALA A 116 -11.18 2.70 -0.93
C ALA A 116 -9.79 2.55 -1.57
N ASP A 117 -8.74 2.74 -0.78
CA ASP A 117 -7.37 2.57 -1.23
C ASP A 117 -6.98 1.10 -1.49
N PHE A 118 -7.43 0.19 -0.62
CA PHE A 118 -7.24 -1.24 -0.85
C PHE A 118 -7.95 -1.72 -2.13
N ASN A 119 -9.15 -1.21 -2.42
CA ASN A 119 -9.85 -1.49 -3.67
C ASN A 119 -9.03 -1.04 -4.88
N ARG A 120 -8.44 0.17 -4.83
CA ARG A 120 -7.60 0.67 -5.91
C ARG A 120 -6.34 -0.18 -6.10
N ALA A 121 -5.68 -0.55 -5.00
CA ALA A 121 -4.53 -1.46 -5.04
C ALA A 121 -4.88 -2.84 -5.65
N LEU A 122 -6.02 -3.42 -5.26
CA LEU A 122 -6.49 -4.72 -5.76
C LEU A 122 -6.99 -4.68 -7.20
N ALA A 123 -7.51 -3.56 -7.67
CA ALA A 123 -7.85 -3.39 -9.08
C ALA A 123 -6.62 -3.49 -10.00
N MET A 124 -5.46 -3.02 -9.54
CA MET A 124 -4.19 -3.14 -10.27
C MET A 124 -3.49 -4.48 -10.03
N ARG A 125 -3.60 -5.03 -8.81
CA ARG A 125 -3.03 -6.32 -8.44
C ARG A 125 -4.02 -7.16 -7.64
N PRO A 126 -4.89 -7.94 -8.30
CA PRO A 126 -5.92 -8.74 -7.62
C PRO A 126 -5.36 -9.78 -6.66
N THR A 127 -4.14 -10.26 -6.91
CA THR A 127 -3.46 -11.29 -6.11
C THR A 127 -2.68 -10.73 -4.92
N PHE A 128 -2.88 -9.46 -4.56
CA PHE A 128 -2.13 -8.82 -3.47
C PHE A 128 -2.65 -9.26 -2.10
N SER A 129 -2.27 -10.46 -1.64
CA SER A 129 -2.83 -11.11 -0.45
C SER A 129 -2.82 -10.24 0.82
N ASN A 130 -1.74 -9.50 1.09
CA ASN A 130 -1.69 -8.61 2.27
C ASN A 130 -2.74 -7.49 2.19
N THR A 131 -3.07 -7.02 0.98
CA THR A 131 -4.14 -6.03 0.79
C THR A 131 -5.50 -6.63 1.02
N LEU A 132 -5.75 -7.87 0.57
CA LEU A 132 -6.99 -8.60 0.88
C LEU A 132 -7.17 -8.76 2.39
N ILE A 133 -6.12 -9.19 3.10
CA ILE A 133 -6.13 -9.31 4.57
C ILE A 133 -6.47 -7.97 5.23
N ASN A 134 -5.79 -6.88 4.84
CA ASN A 134 -6.02 -5.58 5.45
C ASN A 134 -7.41 -5.01 5.11
N ARG A 135 -7.92 -5.26 3.90
CA ARG A 135 -9.30 -4.90 3.53
C ARG A 135 -10.33 -5.71 4.31
N ALA A 136 -10.07 -6.99 4.54
CA ALA A 136 -10.92 -7.83 5.39
C ALA A 136 -11.00 -7.30 6.82
N LYS A 137 -9.85 -6.93 7.42
CA LYS A 137 -9.78 -6.30 8.74
C LYS A 137 -10.57 -4.99 8.79
N ALA A 138 -10.38 -4.11 7.82
CA ALA A 138 -11.13 -2.85 7.75
C ALA A 138 -12.64 -3.07 7.58
N ASN A 139 -13.04 -4.08 6.82
CA ASN A 139 -14.43 -4.49 6.69
C ASN A 139 -15.01 -5.01 8.01
N ILE A 140 -14.25 -5.78 8.79
CA ILE A 140 -14.66 -6.21 10.14
C ILE A 140 -14.90 -5.00 11.04
N THR A 141 -14.00 -4.01 11.04
CA THR A 141 -14.17 -2.77 11.83
C THR A 141 -15.46 -2.03 11.48
N LEU A 142 -15.91 -2.11 10.23
CA LEU A 142 -17.18 -1.51 9.76
C LEU A 142 -18.40 -2.44 9.90
N GLY A 143 -18.24 -3.66 10.42
CA GLY A 143 -19.33 -4.64 10.51
C GLY A 143 -19.69 -5.33 9.19
N ASN A 144 -18.89 -5.14 8.13
CA ASN A 144 -19.07 -5.74 6.80
C ASN A 144 -18.55 -7.19 6.77
N THR A 145 -19.04 -8.04 7.66
CA THR A 145 -18.56 -9.41 7.88
C THR A 145 -18.51 -10.25 6.59
N GLN A 146 -19.55 -10.18 5.76
CA GLN A 146 -19.60 -10.98 4.54
C GLN A 146 -18.53 -10.55 3.51
N ALA A 147 -18.17 -9.26 3.47
CA ALA A 147 -17.08 -8.78 2.62
C ALA A 147 -15.71 -9.26 3.14
N ALA A 148 -15.51 -9.26 4.46
CA ALA A 148 -14.30 -9.80 5.07
C ALA A 148 -14.13 -11.30 4.83
N VAL A 149 -15.21 -12.08 4.91
CA VAL A 149 -15.20 -13.52 4.58
C VAL A 149 -14.71 -13.75 3.15
N ARG A 150 -15.25 -13.03 2.17
CA ARG A 150 -14.82 -13.16 0.77
C ARG A 150 -13.33 -12.85 0.58
N ASP A 151 -12.84 -11.80 1.25
CA ASP A 151 -11.43 -11.43 1.17
C ASP A 151 -10.51 -12.50 1.77
N TYR A 152 -10.86 -13.07 2.93
CA TYR A 152 -10.08 -14.16 3.52
C TYR A 152 -10.16 -15.47 2.73
N GLU A 153 -11.32 -15.79 2.14
CA GLU A 153 -11.46 -16.96 1.26
C GLU A 153 -10.58 -16.81 0.02
N GLU A 154 -10.50 -15.60 -0.56
CA GLU A 154 -9.58 -15.32 -1.67
C GLU A 154 -8.11 -15.42 -1.23
N VAL A 155 -7.77 -14.99 -0.01
CA VAL A 155 -6.42 -15.20 0.54
C VAL A 155 -6.10 -16.69 0.62
N LEU A 156 -7.01 -17.53 1.11
CA LEU A 156 -6.80 -18.99 1.17
C LEU A 156 -6.78 -19.65 -0.20
N ARG A 157 -7.52 -19.11 -1.19
CA ARG A 157 -7.42 -19.57 -2.57
C ARG A 157 -6.02 -19.32 -3.16
N LEU A 158 -5.42 -18.17 -2.83
CA LEU A 158 -4.07 -17.78 -3.29
C LEU A 158 -2.95 -18.43 -2.46
N LYS A 159 -3.17 -18.60 -1.15
CA LYS A 159 -2.21 -19.09 -0.15
C LYS A 159 -2.94 -20.01 0.85
N PRO A 160 -3.13 -21.31 0.50
CA PRO A 160 -3.92 -22.24 1.32
C PRO A 160 -3.40 -22.48 2.74
N ASP A 161 -2.13 -22.16 2.98
CA ASP A 161 -1.40 -22.28 4.23
C ASP A 161 -1.37 -20.96 5.05
N ASN A 162 -2.11 -19.93 4.63
CA ASN A 162 -2.16 -18.67 5.39
C ASN A 162 -2.97 -18.84 6.70
N GLU A 163 -2.25 -19.02 7.81
CA GLU A 163 -2.84 -19.26 9.13
C GLU A 163 -3.70 -18.09 9.64
N GLU A 164 -3.33 -16.86 9.31
CA GLU A 164 -4.12 -15.67 9.67
C GLU A 164 -5.52 -15.73 9.06
N ALA A 165 -5.62 -16.02 7.75
CA ALA A 165 -6.90 -16.13 7.07
C ALA A 165 -7.73 -17.32 7.55
N LYS A 166 -7.11 -18.48 7.85
CA LYS A 166 -7.81 -19.63 8.45
C LYS A 166 -8.43 -19.27 9.80
N SER A 167 -7.63 -18.66 10.68
CA SER A 167 -8.06 -18.26 12.02
C SER A 167 -9.19 -17.22 11.96
N ALA A 168 -9.04 -16.20 11.11
CA ALA A 168 -10.05 -15.17 10.94
C ALA A 168 -11.37 -15.74 10.41
N LEU A 169 -11.36 -16.62 9.41
CA LEU A 169 -12.58 -17.25 8.90
C LEU A 169 -13.27 -18.12 9.94
N ASN A 170 -12.51 -18.87 10.73
CA ASN A 170 -13.09 -19.65 11.83
C ASN A 170 -13.81 -18.73 12.82
N GLY A 171 -13.16 -17.64 13.24
CA GLY A 171 -13.77 -16.65 14.14
C GLY A 171 -15.02 -15.96 13.57
N LEU A 172 -15.02 -15.61 12.28
CA LEU A 172 -16.18 -14.99 11.64
C LEU A 172 -17.36 -15.96 11.50
N ARG A 173 -17.10 -17.26 11.24
CA ARG A 173 -18.13 -18.29 11.12
C ARG A 173 -18.75 -18.65 12.48
N THR A 174 -17.95 -18.73 13.54
CA THR A 174 -18.47 -18.97 14.90
C THR A 174 -19.33 -17.81 15.38
N ALA A 175 -18.91 -16.56 15.15
CA ALA A 175 -19.70 -15.37 15.48
C ALA A 175 -21.03 -15.30 14.70
N ALA A 176 -21.04 -15.74 13.44
CA ALA A 176 -22.26 -15.84 12.64
C ALA A 176 -23.19 -16.96 13.14
N GLY A 177 -22.64 -18.09 13.60
CA GLY A 177 -23.41 -19.20 14.20
C GLY A 177 -23.98 -18.90 15.58
N THR A 178 -23.46 -17.88 16.29
CA THR A 178 -23.99 -17.39 17.58
C THR A 178 -24.97 -16.22 17.44
N SER A 179 -25.16 -15.70 16.23
CA SER A 179 -26.21 -14.70 15.98
C SER A 179 -27.54 -15.44 15.86
N PRO A 180 -28.60 -15.08 16.62
CA PRO A 180 -29.90 -15.68 16.39
C PRO A 180 -30.30 -15.34 14.95
N SER A 181 -30.41 -16.36 14.11
CA SER A 181 -30.98 -16.24 12.77
C SER A 181 -32.22 -15.34 12.86
N PRO A 182 -32.43 -14.36 11.96
CA PRO A 182 -33.74 -13.75 11.88
C PRO A 182 -34.70 -14.88 11.56
N SER A 183 -35.52 -15.25 12.56
CA SER A 183 -36.40 -16.40 12.45
C SER A 183 -37.21 -16.24 11.16
N PRO A 184 -37.29 -17.27 10.29
CA PRO A 184 -38.28 -17.24 9.24
C PRO A 184 -39.63 -17.12 9.95
N ASN A 185 -40.30 -16.03 9.67
CA ASN A 185 -41.60 -15.63 10.18
C ASN A 185 -42.57 -16.83 10.14
N MET A 186 -42.67 -17.59 11.24
CA MET A 186 -43.65 -18.66 11.41
C MET A 186 -44.91 -18.04 12.02
N ASN A 187 -45.67 -17.38 11.17
CA ASN A 187 -47.01 -16.90 11.46
C ASN A 187 -47.85 -16.99 10.19
N ASN A 188 -48.11 -18.22 9.75
CA ASN A 188 -49.50 -18.61 9.52
C ASN A 188 -49.64 -20.14 9.48
N SER A 189 -49.98 -20.73 10.63
CA SER A 189 -50.64 -22.03 10.68
C SER A 189 -51.74 -21.95 11.72
N LEU A 190 -52.93 -21.53 11.28
CA LEU A 190 -54.19 -21.87 11.91
C LEU A 190 -55.22 -22.16 10.80
N CYS A 191 -55.85 -23.34 10.90
CA CYS A 191 -56.89 -23.93 10.06
C CYS A 191 -56.47 -24.48 8.67
N GLY A 192 -56.71 -25.75 8.33
CA GLY A 192 -57.43 -26.78 9.07
C GLY A 192 -57.28 -28.16 8.43
N SER A 193 -57.08 -29.16 9.29
CA SER A 193 -57.17 -30.58 8.94
C SER A 193 -58.11 -31.25 9.95
N ILE A 194 -59.40 -30.91 9.86
CA ILE A 194 -60.51 -31.76 10.31
C ILE A 194 -61.66 -31.55 9.30
N GLY A 195 -61.94 -32.58 8.49
CA GLY A 195 -63.18 -32.71 7.71
C GLY A 195 -63.07 -32.46 6.20
N CYS A 196 -62.58 -33.45 5.45
CA CYS A 196 -63.08 -33.66 4.09
C CYS A 196 -64.27 -34.62 4.18
N ASN A 197 -65.48 -34.09 4.01
CA ASN A 197 -66.69 -34.81 3.59
C ASN A 197 -67.58 -33.81 2.85
#